data_AF-A0AAJ7E0A3-F1
#
_entry.id   AF-A0AAJ7E0A3-F1
#
_cell.length_a   1.000
_cell.length_b   1.000
_cell.length_c   1.000
_cell.angle_alpha   90.00
_cell.angle_beta   90.00
_cell.angle_gamma   90.00
#
_symmetry.space_group_name_H-M   'P 1'
#
loop_
_entity.id
_entity.type
_entity.pdbx_description
1 polymer ?
#
loop_
_entity_poly.entity_id
_entity_poly.type
_entity_poly.pdbx_seq_one_letter_code
_entity_poly.pdbx_strand_id
1 'polypeptide(L)'
;MSDDKSIALDLITLKKSTYLNKLKEAVPKVKGSIPNFGLPKWKHLPLESKIPMIPGLQENMYTFTRSKLGESLRIRFNGFQPFDMSDPYNNEIQLPYEGMHDAHLAHYFRTSPHVQDALIKMGLITPQLDVKCSLKEYNNYRNYLRVMHGKLIRNVLEKRDKILREKKLLNYAENQTLKKIERLKKDEIRENLLKELKLKETNKLKEILRKDKENDQRVETINEMRYQISQRKKMESKKKRDYIINQRAIMAKKEEQKILNTLNKWHERDCLLRKTKEQNLLKIHNNKKALQEEQIEKELLVKEYAEKIKKSFLNKYQRKLEENKKKSLLLLKKDDPYTL
;
A
#
# COMPACT_ATOMS: atom_id res chain seq x y z
N MET A 1 -5.94 59.28 -73.17
CA MET A 1 -4.92 58.33 -72.68
C MET A 1 -3.75 59.00 -71.93
N SER A 2 -3.90 60.24 -71.45
CA SER A 2 -2.84 60.95 -70.69
C SER A 2 -3.11 60.97 -69.18
N ASP A 3 -4.36 60.78 -68.75
CA ASP A 3 -4.75 60.89 -67.34
C ASP A 3 -4.41 59.64 -66.52
N ASP A 4 -4.47 58.44 -67.12
CA ASP A 4 -4.15 57.19 -66.41
C ASP A 4 -2.67 57.08 -66.02
N LYS A 5 -1.76 57.69 -66.79
CA LYS A 5 -0.34 57.77 -66.44
C LYS A 5 -0.08 58.77 -65.32
N SER A 6 -0.86 59.85 -65.23
CA SER A 6 -0.80 60.81 -64.12
C SER A 6 -1.26 60.16 -62.81
N ILE A 7 -2.38 59.45 -62.85
CA ILE A 7 -2.94 58.76 -61.68
C ILE A 7 -2.00 57.65 -61.19
N ALA A 8 -1.36 56.91 -62.10
CA ALA A 8 -0.36 55.90 -61.75
C ALA A 8 0.91 56.52 -61.14
N LEU A 9 1.37 57.67 -61.63
CA LEU A 9 2.51 58.40 -61.04
C LEU A 9 2.18 58.93 -59.63
N ASP A 10 0.95 59.42 -59.44
CA ASP A 10 0.46 59.90 -58.14
C ASP A 10 0.34 58.75 -57.12
N LEU A 11 -0.08 57.55 -57.55
CA LEU A 11 -0.13 56.36 -56.69
C LEU A 11 1.26 55.84 -56.28
N ILE A 12 2.27 55.96 -57.14
CA ILE A 12 3.65 55.55 -56.86
C ILE A 12 4.38 56.58 -55.96
N THR A 13 3.97 57.85 -56.00
CA THR A 13 4.55 58.93 -55.17
C THR A 13 3.91 59.08 -53.80
N LEU A 14 2.77 58.41 -53.53
CA LEU A 14 2.18 58.28 -52.19
C LEU A 14 3.01 57.37 -51.29
N LYS A 15 4.16 57.87 -50.83
CA LYS A 15 4.98 57.23 -49.81
C LYS A 15 4.12 57.02 -48.56
N LYS A 16 3.72 55.77 -48.28
CA LYS A 16 2.98 55.42 -47.05
C LYS A 16 3.66 56.08 -45.86
N SER A 17 2.92 56.89 -45.10
CA SER A 17 3.50 57.59 -43.95
C SER A 17 4.09 56.55 -43.00
N THR A 18 5.41 56.62 -42.81
CA THR A 18 6.10 55.71 -41.91
C THR A 18 5.57 55.89 -40.49
N TYR A 19 5.70 54.87 -39.65
CA TYR A 19 5.33 54.95 -38.24
C TYR A 19 5.95 56.19 -37.56
N LEU A 20 7.19 56.54 -37.92
CA LEU A 20 7.86 57.75 -37.45
C LEU A 20 7.19 59.04 -37.93
N ASN A 21 6.69 59.10 -39.17
CA ASN A 21 5.98 60.28 -39.67
C ASN A 21 4.65 60.47 -38.92
N LYS A 22 3.88 59.39 -38.73
CA LYS A 22 2.66 59.42 -37.91
C LYS A 22 2.94 59.87 -36.48
N LEU A 23 4.08 59.44 -35.92
CA LEU A 23 4.49 59.86 -34.59
C LEU A 23 4.87 61.35 -34.55
N LYS A 24 5.63 61.83 -35.54
CA LYS A 24 6.00 63.24 -35.67
C LYS A 24 4.76 64.14 -35.79
N GLU A 25 3.72 63.67 -36.46
CA GLU A 25 2.43 64.37 -36.57
C GLU A 25 1.62 64.32 -35.28
N ALA A 26 1.66 63.19 -34.55
CA ALA A 26 0.94 63.02 -33.30
C ALA A 26 1.55 63.79 -32.12
N VAL A 27 2.86 64.05 -32.15
CA VAL A 27 3.53 64.86 -31.12
C VAL A 27 3.21 66.34 -31.40
N PRO A 28 2.65 67.07 -30.43
CA PRO A 28 2.32 68.48 -30.63
C PRO A 28 3.59 69.28 -30.88
N LYS A 29 3.57 70.09 -31.95
CA LYS A 29 4.64 71.04 -32.23
C LYS A 29 4.76 72.04 -31.08
N VAL A 30 5.99 72.40 -30.76
CA VAL A 30 6.27 73.36 -29.68
C VAL A 30 5.67 74.72 -30.01
N LYS A 31 5.12 75.43 -29.01
CA LYS A 31 4.63 76.81 -29.18
C LYS A 31 5.77 77.70 -29.70
N GLY A 32 5.48 78.56 -30.67
CA GLY A 32 6.49 79.40 -31.33
C GLY A 32 7.30 78.72 -32.45
N SER A 33 7.06 77.44 -32.72
CA SER A 33 7.72 76.71 -33.84
C SER A 33 7.30 77.19 -35.23
N ILE A 34 6.05 77.62 -35.35
CA ILE A 34 5.48 78.18 -36.58
C ILE A 34 5.55 79.70 -36.45
N PRO A 35 6.25 80.41 -37.35
CA PRO A 35 6.26 81.86 -37.35
C PRO A 35 4.83 82.38 -37.55
N ASN A 36 4.36 83.23 -36.64
CA ASN A 36 3.05 83.89 -36.77
C ASN A 36 3.06 84.98 -37.86
N PHE A 37 4.25 85.41 -38.29
CA PHE A 37 4.50 86.47 -39.26
C PHE A 37 5.29 85.93 -40.47
N GLY A 38 5.29 86.69 -41.56
CA GLY A 38 6.08 86.41 -42.76
C GLY A 38 5.31 85.70 -43.88
N LEU A 39 6.05 85.28 -44.90
CA LEU A 39 5.47 84.73 -46.14
C LEU A 39 4.70 83.43 -45.87
N PRO A 40 3.62 83.13 -46.62
CA PRO A 40 2.85 81.89 -46.46
C PRO A 40 3.71 80.61 -46.48
N LYS A 41 4.78 80.59 -47.30
CA LYS A 41 5.71 79.46 -47.38
C LYS A 41 6.44 79.18 -46.06
N TRP A 42 6.65 80.18 -45.20
CA TRP A 42 7.32 80.02 -43.91
C TRP A 42 6.48 79.26 -42.88
N LYS A 43 5.14 79.26 -43.02
CA LYS A 43 4.24 78.51 -42.14
C LYS A 43 4.39 76.99 -42.30
N HIS A 44 4.71 76.55 -43.52
CA HIS A 44 4.93 75.15 -43.85
C HIS A 44 6.41 74.75 -43.75
N LEU A 45 7.29 75.70 -43.38
CA LEU A 45 8.72 75.45 -43.34
C LEU A 45 9.06 74.55 -42.13
N PRO A 46 9.76 73.43 -42.36
CA PRO A 46 10.23 72.57 -41.28
C PRO A 46 11.15 73.32 -40.31
N LEU A 47 11.22 72.87 -39.05
CA LEU A 47 12.12 73.45 -38.04
C LEU A 47 13.60 73.18 -38.37
N GLU A 48 13.85 72.18 -39.21
CA GLU A 48 15.14 71.81 -39.78
C GLU A 48 15.72 72.89 -40.70
N SER A 49 14.86 73.68 -41.36
CA SER A 49 15.27 74.69 -42.33
C SER A 49 15.36 76.08 -41.69
N LYS A 50 16.44 76.79 -42.03
CA LYS A 50 16.63 78.21 -41.68
C LYS A 50 15.64 79.07 -42.46
N ILE A 51 15.18 80.16 -41.85
CA ILE A 51 14.44 81.17 -42.60
C ILE A 51 15.42 81.92 -43.50
N PRO A 52 15.17 81.96 -44.83
CA PRO A 52 16.04 82.67 -45.75
C PRO A 52 15.90 84.18 -45.56
N MET A 53 17.03 84.89 -45.66
CA MET A 53 17.03 86.34 -45.79
C MET A 53 16.54 86.69 -47.20
N ILE A 54 15.55 87.59 -47.31
CA ILE A 54 15.04 88.04 -48.60
C ILE A 54 15.81 89.32 -48.96
N PRO A 55 16.71 89.28 -49.97
CA PRO A 55 17.43 90.49 -50.39
C PRO A 55 16.44 91.51 -50.97
N GLY A 56 16.59 92.79 -50.60
CA GLY A 56 15.75 93.89 -51.09
C GLY A 56 14.53 94.25 -50.24
N LEU A 57 14.30 93.54 -49.12
CA LEU A 57 13.30 93.94 -48.14
C LEU A 57 13.85 95.02 -47.20
N GLN A 58 13.06 96.07 -46.93
CA GLN A 58 13.41 97.08 -45.92
C GLN A 58 13.50 96.43 -44.53
N GLU A 59 14.44 96.89 -43.70
CA GLU A 59 14.77 96.32 -42.37
C GLU A 59 13.58 96.21 -41.40
N ASN A 60 12.45 96.86 -41.68
CA ASN A 60 11.26 96.90 -40.84
C ASN A 60 10.03 96.13 -41.40
N MET A 61 10.14 95.43 -42.54
CA MET A 61 8.99 94.77 -43.17
C MET A 61 8.52 93.50 -42.44
N TYR A 62 9.41 92.80 -41.76
CA TYR A 62 9.07 91.72 -40.83
C TYR A 62 9.79 91.94 -39.50
N THR A 63 9.11 91.64 -38.39
CA THR A 63 9.72 91.67 -37.07
C THR A 63 9.85 90.24 -36.57
N PHE A 64 11.07 89.78 -36.35
CA PHE A 64 11.28 88.49 -35.68
C PHE A 64 11.09 88.65 -34.18
N THR A 65 10.26 87.80 -33.61
CA THR A 65 10.01 87.75 -32.17
C THR A 65 10.14 86.32 -31.66
N ARG A 66 10.60 86.15 -30.42
CA ARG A 66 10.77 84.82 -29.80
C ARG A 66 9.69 84.50 -28.77
N SER A 67 9.57 85.34 -27.75
CA SER A 67 8.55 85.27 -26.68
C SER A 67 8.22 86.67 -26.19
N LYS A 68 7.26 86.76 -25.26
CA LYS A 68 6.96 88.02 -24.59
C LYS A 68 8.04 88.42 -23.60
N LEU A 69 8.05 89.71 -23.26
CA LEU A 69 8.92 90.29 -22.25
C LEU A 69 8.72 89.59 -20.89
N GLY A 70 9.82 89.14 -20.29
CA GLY A 70 9.81 88.40 -19.03
C GLY A 70 9.36 86.93 -19.16
N GLU A 71 9.15 86.41 -20.36
CA GLU A 71 8.93 84.97 -20.55
C GLU A 71 10.24 84.25 -20.86
N SER A 72 10.47 83.12 -20.20
CA SER A 72 11.65 82.29 -20.44
C SER A 72 11.60 81.67 -21.83
N LEU A 73 12.69 81.81 -22.59
CA LEU A 73 12.89 81.10 -23.85
C LEU A 73 12.99 79.58 -23.67
N ARG A 74 13.35 79.11 -22.47
CA ARG A 74 13.48 77.68 -22.18
C ARG A 74 12.10 77.07 -21.98
N ILE A 75 11.75 76.13 -22.85
CA ILE A 75 10.47 75.44 -22.78
C ILE A 75 10.49 74.45 -21.62
N ARG A 76 9.49 74.55 -20.75
CA ARG A 76 9.20 73.56 -19.72
C ARG A 76 8.12 72.61 -20.22
N PHE A 77 8.48 71.36 -20.49
CA PHE A 77 7.51 70.30 -20.76
C PHE A 77 7.24 69.51 -19.48
N ASN A 78 6.01 69.01 -19.34
CA ASN A 78 5.65 68.15 -18.22
C ASN A 78 6.54 66.90 -18.22
N GLY A 79 7.42 66.78 -17.22
CA GLY A 79 8.40 65.69 -17.12
C GLY A 79 9.79 65.95 -17.72
N PHE A 80 10.07 67.15 -18.27
CA PHE A 80 11.43 67.57 -18.60
C PHE A 80 11.95 68.48 -17.48
N GLN A 81 13.10 68.12 -16.92
CA GLN A 81 13.79 68.98 -15.96
C GLN A 81 14.28 70.25 -16.68
N PRO A 82 14.28 71.41 -16.01
CA PRO A 82 14.78 72.67 -16.58
C PRO A 82 16.28 72.64 -16.90
N PHE A 83 16.98 71.63 -16.40
CA PHE A 83 18.39 71.35 -16.64
C PHE A 83 18.54 69.96 -17.24
N ASP A 84 19.23 69.85 -18.37
CA ASP A 84 19.57 68.56 -18.97
C ASP A 84 20.91 68.11 -18.43
N MET A 85 20.91 67.09 -17.57
CA MET A 85 22.16 66.50 -17.06
C MET A 85 22.99 65.80 -18.14
N SER A 86 22.39 65.52 -19.30
CA SER A 86 23.08 64.88 -20.44
C SER A 86 24.01 65.85 -21.18
N ASP A 87 23.77 67.15 -21.06
CA ASP A 87 24.54 68.20 -21.74
C ASP A 87 24.88 69.35 -20.77
N PRO A 88 25.81 69.13 -19.84
CA PRO A 88 26.13 70.10 -18.78
C PRO A 88 26.69 71.42 -19.33
N TYR A 89 27.29 71.40 -20.51
CA TYR A 89 27.88 72.57 -21.16
C TYR A 89 26.95 73.24 -22.18
N ASN A 90 25.72 72.73 -22.37
CA ASN A 90 24.77 73.22 -23.37
C ASN A 90 25.33 73.25 -24.81
N ASN A 91 26.14 72.25 -25.17
CA ASN A 91 26.69 72.12 -26.51
C ASN A 91 25.61 71.91 -27.58
N GLU A 92 24.50 71.24 -27.23
CA GLU A 92 23.38 71.01 -28.14
C GLU A 92 22.55 72.28 -28.36
N ILE A 93 22.50 73.17 -27.36
CA ILE A 93 21.61 74.33 -27.30
C ILE A 93 22.37 75.57 -26.83
N GLN A 94 22.84 76.37 -27.78
CA GLN A 94 23.44 77.67 -27.49
C GLN A 94 22.34 78.75 -27.41
N LEU A 95 21.81 78.94 -26.21
CA LEU A 95 20.92 80.06 -25.87
C LEU A 95 21.66 80.95 -24.86
N PRO A 96 22.27 82.07 -25.30
CA PRO A 96 22.91 83.00 -24.39
C PRO A 96 21.87 83.59 -23.44
N TYR A 97 22.34 84.04 -22.27
CA TYR A 97 21.48 84.70 -21.31
C TYR A 97 21.03 86.05 -21.86
N GLU A 98 19.72 86.29 -21.82
CA GLU A 98 19.09 87.52 -22.27
C GLU A 98 18.12 88.03 -21.19
N GLY A 99 18.43 89.19 -20.61
CA GLY A 99 17.64 89.75 -19.51
C GLY A 99 16.19 90.04 -19.88
N MET A 100 15.89 90.31 -21.15
CA MET A 100 14.51 90.54 -21.61
C MET A 100 13.61 89.29 -21.52
N HIS A 101 14.23 88.10 -21.45
CA HIS A 101 13.55 86.82 -21.32
C HIS A 101 13.77 86.18 -19.94
N ASP A 102 14.28 86.93 -18.97
CA ASP A 102 14.39 86.44 -17.61
C ASP A 102 13.01 86.43 -16.93
N ALA A 103 12.58 85.24 -16.50
CA ALA A 103 11.33 85.04 -15.77
C ALA A 103 11.34 85.75 -14.41
N HIS A 104 12.50 85.98 -13.81
CA HIS A 104 12.62 86.70 -12.54
C HIS A 104 12.42 88.21 -12.72
N LEU A 105 12.77 88.75 -13.88
CA LEU A 105 12.53 90.15 -14.23
C LEU A 105 11.10 90.41 -14.74
N ALA A 106 10.30 89.36 -14.95
CA ALA A 106 8.92 89.48 -15.42
C ALA A 106 8.06 90.39 -14.53
N HIS A 107 8.22 90.31 -13.21
CA HIS A 107 7.49 91.18 -12.29
C HIS A 107 7.93 92.63 -12.43
N TYR A 108 9.24 92.88 -12.48
CA TYR A 108 9.80 94.22 -12.67
C TYR A 108 9.28 94.88 -13.96
N PHE A 109 9.32 94.14 -15.07
CA PHE A 109 8.81 94.63 -16.35
C PHE A 109 7.32 94.94 -16.29
N ARG A 110 6.50 94.08 -15.67
CA ARG A 110 5.04 94.29 -15.55
C ARG A 110 4.69 95.49 -14.67
N THR A 111 5.41 95.67 -13.56
CA THR A 111 5.16 96.74 -12.59
C THR A 111 5.67 98.12 -13.07
N SER A 112 6.52 98.15 -14.10
CA SER A 112 7.18 99.38 -14.56
C SER A 112 6.79 99.78 -15.99
N PRO A 113 5.61 100.40 -16.20
CA PRO A 113 5.16 100.87 -17.53
C PRO A 113 6.15 101.81 -18.23
N HIS A 114 6.79 102.70 -17.48
CA HIS A 114 7.79 103.63 -18.04
C HIS A 114 8.98 102.92 -18.69
N VAL A 115 9.38 101.75 -18.16
CA VAL A 115 10.42 100.90 -18.74
C VAL A 115 9.92 100.27 -20.04
N GLN A 116 8.67 99.77 -20.05
CA GLN A 116 8.07 99.21 -21.27
C GLN A 116 8.00 100.27 -22.38
N ASP A 117 7.55 101.48 -22.06
CA ASP A 117 7.48 102.59 -23.03
C ASP A 117 8.86 102.96 -23.57
N ALA A 118 9.88 102.99 -22.70
CA ALA A 118 11.26 103.21 -23.12
C ALA A 118 11.76 102.11 -24.07
N LEU A 119 11.48 100.83 -23.75
CA LEU A 119 11.86 99.70 -24.59
C LEU A 119 11.12 99.68 -25.95
N ILE A 120 9.86 100.13 -26.00
CA ILE A 120 9.09 100.31 -27.24
C ILE A 120 9.71 101.43 -28.07
N LYS A 121 10.02 102.58 -27.46
CA LYS A 121 10.66 103.73 -28.14
C LYS A 121 12.04 103.38 -28.68
N MET A 122 12.82 102.57 -27.95
CA MET A 122 14.10 102.03 -28.40
C MET A 122 13.96 100.94 -29.48
N GLY A 123 12.73 100.50 -29.77
CA GLY A 123 12.45 99.51 -30.80
C GLY A 123 12.85 98.08 -30.43
N LEU A 124 13.16 97.80 -29.17
CA LEU A 124 13.59 96.47 -28.70
C LEU A 124 12.42 95.50 -28.50
N ILE A 125 11.23 96.04 -28.21
CA ILE A 125 9.99 95.27 -28.09
C ILE A 125 8.91 95.79 -29.03
N THR A 126 7.94 94.94 -29.35
CA THR A 126 6.71 95.33 -30.04
C THR A 126 5.71 95.96 -29.07
N PRO A 127 4.70 96.71 -29.54
CA PRO A 127 3.59 97.17 -28.70
C PRO A 127 2.83 96.03 -27.99
N GLN A 128 2.91 94.80 -28.51
CA GLN A 128 2.33 93.59 -27.92
C GLN A 128 3.23 92.96 -26.85
N LEU A 129 4.32 93.65 -26.47
CA LEU A 129 5.35 93.23 -25.53
C LEU A 129 6.15 92.01 -26.00
N ASP A 130 6.21 91.75 -27.31
CA ASP A 130 7.06 90.68 -27.85
C ASP A 130 8.48 91.22 -28.06
N VAL A 131 9.49 90.47 -27.60
CA VAL A 131 10.88 90.88 -27.71
C VAL A 131 11.37 90.67 -29.14
N LYS A 132 11.88 91.73 -29.76
CA LYS A 132 12.45 91.66 -31.11
C LYS A 132 13.81 90.99 -31.09
N CYS A 133 14.15 90.27 -32.15
CA CYS A 133 15.45 89.64 -32.30
C CYS A 133 15.97 89.72 -33.74
N SER A 134 17.26 89.49 -33.92
CA SER A 134 17.87 89.33 -35.23
C SER A 134 17.44 88.02 -35.90
N LEU A 135 17.60 87.94 -37.23
CA LEU A 135 17.37 86.69 -37.97
C LEU A 135 18.29 85.55 -37.47
N LYS A 136 19.52 85.87 -37.05
CA LYS A 136 20.47 84.90 -36.51
C LYS A 136 19.96 84.31 -35.19
N GLU A 137 19.54 85.15 -34.26
CA GLU A 137 18.96 84.73 -32.97
C GLU A 137 17.67 83.95 -33.17
N TYR A 138 16.81 84.37 -34.11
CA TYR A 138 15.58 83.66 -34.43
C TYR A 138 15.86 82.26 -34.98
N ASN A 139 16.84 82.12 -35.88
CA ASN A 139 17.24 80.81 -36.41
C ASN A 139 17.90 79.93 -35.33
N ASN A 140 18.68 80.50 -34.41
CA ASN A 140 19.22 79.78 -33.25
C ASN A 140 18.09 79.29 -32.34
N TYR A 141 17.08 80.13 -32.10
CA TYR A 141 15.89 79.75 -31.34
C TYR A 141 15.08 78.65 -32.05
N ARG A 142 14.87 78.73 -33.37
CA ARG A 142 14.24 77.64 -34.16
C ARG A 142 15.02 76.33 -34.03
N ASN A 143 16.35 76.39 -34.08
CA ASN A 143 17.20 75.22 -33.88
C ASN A 143 17.01 74.61 -32.47
N TYR A 144 16.90 75.45 -31.44
CA TYR A 144 16.53 74.99 -30.09
C TYR A 144 15.16 74.29 -30.07
N LEU A 145 14.12 74.92 -30.65
CA LEU A 145 12.78 74.33 -30.73
C LEU A 145 12.80 72.96 -31.43
N ARG A 146 13.62 72.81 -32.48
CA ARG A 146 13.84 71.54 -33.20
C ARG A 146 14.42 70.47 -32.28
N VAL A 147 15.49 70.79 -31.55
CA VAL A 147 16.15 69.86 -30.61
C VAL A 147 15.17 69.41 -29.52
N MET A 148 14.41 70.35 -28.96
CA MET A 148 13.41 70.06 -27.93
C MET A 148 12.26 69.19 -28.47
N HIS A 149 11.76 69.47 -29.68
CA HIS A 149 10.77 68.62 -30.33
C HIS A 149 11.31 67.20 -30.58
N GLY A 150 12.59 67.08 -30.98
CA GLY A 150 13.27 65.79 -31.11
C GLY A 150 13.37 65.03 -29.79
N LYS A 151 13.68 65.72 -28.68
CA LYS A 151 13.69 65.14 -27.32
C LYS A 151 12.31 64.63 -26.92
N LEU A 152 11.24 65.37 -27.23
CA LEU A 152 9.86 64.92 -27.00
C LEU A 152 9.53 63.64 -27.77
N ILE A 153 9.85 63.59 -29.07
CA ILE A 153 9.60 62.40 -29.90
C ILE A 153 10.36 61.20 -29.34
N ARG A 154 11.64 61.37 -28.97
CA ARG A 154 12.45 60.31 -28.34
C ARG A 154 11.80 59.77 -27.07
N ASN A 155 11.38 60.64 -26.16
CA ASN A 155 10.73 60.23 -24.92
C ASN A 155 9.41 59.45 -25.18
N VAL A 156 8.60 59.89 -26.15
CA VAL A 156 7.38 59.15 -26.53
C VAL A 156 7.71 57.79 -27.12
N LEU A 157 8.76 57.67 -27.94
CA LEU A 157 9.25 56.39 -28.46
C LEU A 157 9.69 55.47 -27.33
N GLU A 158 10.55 55.95 -26.44
CA GLU A 158 11.09 55.17 -25.31
C GLU A 158 9.97 54.67 -24.39
N LYS A 159 8.96 55.50 -24.10
CA LYS A 159 7.77 55.10 -23.34
C LYS A 159 7.01 53.97 -24.03
N ARG A 160 6.77 54.08 -25.34
CA ARG A 160 6.09 53.02 -26.10
C ARG A 160 6.90 51.74 -26.15
N ASP A 161 8.21 51.84 -26.36
CA ASP A 161 9.11 50.68 -26.37
C ASP A 161 9.17 50.00 -25.00
N LYS A 162 9.15 50.77 -23.91
CA LYS A 162 9.04 50.24 -22.55
C LYS A 162 7.75 49.44 -22.37
N ILE A 163 6.60 50.01 -22.75
CA ILE A 163 5.30 49.34 -22.68
C ILE A 163 5.29 48.05 -23.51
N LEU A 164 5.88 48.08 -24.72
CA LEU A 164 5.97 46.90 -25.57
C LEU A 164 6.85 45.80 -24.95
N ARG A 165 7.97 46.16 -24.33
CA ARG A 165 8.84 45.21 -23.60
C ARG A 165 8.11 44.59 -22.42
N GLU A 166 7.42 45.40 -21.62
CA GLU A 166 6.63 44.94 -20.47
C GLU A 166 5.51 43.99 -20.91
N LYS A 167 4.78 44.34 -21.98
CA LYS A 167 3.73 43.48 -22.53
C LYS A 167 4.26 42.13 -23.00
N LYS A 168 5.43 42.11 -23.64
CA LYS A 168 6.09 40.85 -24.05
C LYS A 168 6.47 39.99 -22.84
N LEU A 169 7.00 40.61 -21.79
CA LEU A 169 7.36 39.93 -20.55
C LEU A 169 6.14 39.33 -19.85
N LEU A 170 5.04 40.09 -19.75
CA LEU A 170 3.77 39.61 -19.17
C LEU A 170 3.24 38.40 -19.94
N ASN A 171 3.17 38.48 -21.28
CA ASN A 171 2.71 37.37 -22.11
C ASN A 171 3.59 36.11 -21.93
N TYR A 172 4.91 36.30 -21.83
CA TYR A 172 5.81 35.18 -21.54
C TYR A 172 5.51 34.54 -20.18
N ALA A 173 5.33 35.34 -19.13
CA ALA A 173 4.98 34.85 -17.79
C ALA A 173 3.64 34.10 -17.79
N GLU A 174 2.60 34.68 -18.41
CA GLU A 174 1.29 34.05 -18.58
C GLU A 174 1.42 32.68 -19.25
N ASN A 175 2.15 32.58 -20.36
CA ASN A 175 2.35 31.30 -21.05
C ASN A 175 3.06 30.25 -20.18
N GLN A 176 4.03 30.66 -19.34
CA GLN A 176 4.69 29.75 -18.42
C GLN A 176 3.74 29.26 -17.32
N THR A 177 2.91 30.16 -16.77
CA THR A 177 1.89 29.79 -15.77
C THR A 177 0.87 28.83 -16.35
N LEU A 178 0.38 29.06 -17.58
CA LEU A 178 -0.54 28.16 -18.28
C LEU A 178 0.06 26.77 -18.46
N LYS A 179 1.31 26.67 -18.93
CA LYS A 179 2.03 25.40 -19.05
C LYS A 179 2.17 24.67 -17.71
N LYS A 180 2.39 25.40 -16.62
CA LYS A 180 2.48 24.81 -15.27
C LYS A 180 1.12 24.29 -14.80
N ILE A 181 0.05 25.06 -15.02
CA ILE A 181 -1.33 24.64 -14.72
C ILE A 181 -1.70 23.37 -15.49
N GLU A 182 -1.37 23.29 -16.79
CA GLU A 182 -1.61 22.08 -17.59
C GLU A 182 -0.87 20.86 -17.04
N ARG A 183 0.38 21.01 -16.59
CA ARG A 183 1.14 19.92 -15.95
C ARG A 183 0.48 19.47 -14.66
N LEU A 184 0.09 20.42 -13.80
CA LEU A 184 -0.60 20.11 -12.54
C LEU A 184 -1.92 19.38 -12.76
N LYS A 185 -2.72 19.78 -13.76
CA LYS A 185 -3.94 19.07 -14.14
C LYS A 185 -3.67 17.64 -14.59
N LYS A 186 -2.60 17.42 -15.36
CA LYS A 186 -2.19 16.06 -15.77
C LYS A 186 -1.76 15.21 -14.58
N ASP A 187 -1.01 15.79 -13.65
CA ASP A 187 -0.56 15.11 -12.43
C ASP A 187 -1.76 14.75 -11.54
N GLU A 188 -2.72 15.65 -11.38
CA GLU A 188 -3.97 15.41 -10.63
C GLU A 188 -4.78 14.25 -11.21
N ILE A 189 -4.93 14.19 -12.55
CA ILE A 189 -5.59 13.06 -13.23
C ILE A 189 -4.83 11.75 -12.94
N ARG A 190 -3.50 11.78 -13.00
CA ARG A 190 -2.66 10.60 -12.73
C ARG A 190 -2.79 10.12 -11.28
N GLU A 191 -2.82 11.04 -10.32
CA GLU A 191 -3.02 10.71 -8.91
C GLU A 191 -4.40 10.09 -8.67
N ASN A 192 -5.45 10.63 -9.29
CA ASN A 192 -6.80 10.08 -9.18
C ASN A 192 -6.88 8.65 -9.75
N LEU A 193 -6.24 8.40 -10.90
CA LEU A 193 -6.15 7.05 -11.47
C LEU A 193 -5.41 6.08 -10.53
N LEU A 194 -4.30 6.52 -9.91
CA LEU A 194 -3.56 5.73 -8.94
C LEU A 194 -4.40 5.40 -7.70
N LYS A 195 -5.20 6.35 -7.20
CA LYS A 195 -6.14 6.12 -6.09
C LYS A 195 -7.19 5.08 -6.45
N GLU A 196 -7.77 5.17 -7.64
CA GLU A 196 -8.74 4.18 -8.13
C GLU A 196 -8.14 2.78 -8.25
N LEU A 197 -6.91 2.65 -8.76
CA LEU A 197 -6.22 1.37 -8.88
C LEU A 197 -5.96 0.75 -7.50
N LYS A 198 -5.46 1.54 -6.55
CA LYS A 198 -5.26 1.10 -5.16
C LYS A 198 -6.58 0.66 -4.51
N LEU A 199 -7.67 1.38 -4.75
CA LEU A 199 -8.99 1.00 -4.25
C LEU A 199 -9.46 -0.33 -4.84
N LYS A 200 -9.25 -0.56 -6.13
CA LYS A 200 -9.56 -1.84 -6.78
C LYS A 200 -8.74 -3.00 -6.21
N GLU A 201 -7.44 -2.81 -5.98
CA GLU A 201 -6.57 -3.82 -5.37
C GLU A 201 -7.00 -4.17 -3.94
N THR A 202 -7.25 -3.15 -3.11
CA THR A 202 -7.71 -3.38 -1.73
C THR A 202 -9.05 -4.09 -1.68
N ASN A 203 -9.97 -3.79 -2.59
CA ASN A 203 -11.25 -4.50 -2.70
C ASN A 203 -11.05 -5.97 -3.14
N LYS A 204 -10.15 -6.23 -4.10
CA LYS A 204 -9.81 -7.61 -4.49
C LYS A 204 -9.23 -8.42 -3.32
N LEU A 205 -8.32 -7.81 -2.55
CA LEU A 205 -7.73 -8.43 -1.35
C LEU A 205 -8.80 -8.75 -0.30
N LYS A 206 -9.75 -7.83 -0.06
CA LYS A 206 -10.88 -8.08 0.85
C LYS A 206 -11.75 -9.26 0.39
N GLU A 207 -12.00 -9.37 -0.90
CA GLU A 207 -12.76 -10.49 -1.47
C GLU A 207 -12.03 -11.83 -1.31
N ILE A 208 -10.72 -11.86 -1.53
CA ILE A 208 -9.91 -13.06 -1.31
C ILE A 208 -9.96 -13.47 0.17
N LEU A 209 -9.71 -12.52 1.08
CA LEU A 209 -9.78 -12.78 2.52
C LEU A 209 -11.15 -13.27 2.98
N ARG A 210 -12.24 -12.76 2.38
CA ARG A 210 -13.59 -13.24 2.66
C ARG A 210 -13.78 -14.69 2.23
N LYS A 211 -13.34 -15.04 1.02
CA LYS A 211 -13.39 -16.43 0.51
C LYS A 211 -12.54 -17.38 1.33
N ASP A 212 -11.35 -16.95 1.76
CA ASP A 212 -10.49 -17.77 2.62
C ASP A 212 -11.17 -18.05 3.96
N LYS A 213 -11.76 -17.02 4.61
CA LYS A 213 -12.56 -17.23 5.84
C LYS A 213 -13.73 -18.20 5.64
N GLU A 214 -14.45 -18.08 4.52
CA GLU A 214 -15.55 -19.02 4.20
C GLU A 214 -15.03 -20.45 4.00
N ASN A 215 -13.86 -20.61 3.38
CA ASN A 215 -13.22 -21.91 3.20
C ASN A 215 -12.72 -22.48 4.53
N ASP A 216 -12.13 -21.68 5.41
CA ASP A 216 -11.69 -22.10 6.74
C ASP A 216 -12.88 -22.64 7.54
N GLN A 217 -14.01 -21.92 7.54
CA GLN A 217 -15.25 -22.37 8.17
C GLN A 217 -15.76 -23.70 7.57
N ARG A 218 -15.66 -23.88 6.26
CA ARG A 218 -16.01 -25.16 5.61
C ARG A 218 -15.08 -26.30 6.03
N VAL A 219 -13.78 -26.04 6.15
CA VAL A 219 -12.81 -27.05 6.61
C VAL A 219 -13.08 -27.42 8.06
N GLU A 220 -13.36 -26.44 8.92
CA GLU A 220 -13.72 -26.64 10.33
C GLU A 220 -14.94 -27.56 10.47
N THR A 221 -16.04 -27.24 9.77
CA THR A 221 -17.26 -28.06 9.77
C THR A 221 -17.03 -29.48 9.25
N ILE A 222 -16.19 -29.66 8.22
CA ILE A 222 -15.81 -30.99 7.72
C ILE A 222 -15.02 -31.77 8.78
N ASN A 223 -14.08 -31.12 9.48
CA ASN A 223 -13.29 -31.75 10.52
C ASN A 223 -14.16 -32.18 11.71
N GLU A 224 -15.12 -31.34 12.13
CA GLU A 224 -16.10 -31.68 13.15
C GLU A 224 -16.93 -32.91 12.75
N MET A 225 -17.44 -32.94 11.51
CA MET A 225 -18.17 -34.10 10.99
C MET A 225 -17.31 -35.37 11.00
N ARG A 226 -16.06 -35.29 10.55
CA ARG A 226 -15.11 -36.41 10.57
C ARG A 226 -14.85 -36.91 11.99
N TYR A 227 -14.71 -35.99 12.95
CA TYR A 227 -14.54 -36.34 14.36
C TYR A 227 -15.77 -37.09 14.89
N GLN A 228 -16.98 -36.60 14.63
CA GLN A 228 -18.21 -37.27 15.05
C GLN A 228 -18.34 -38.68 14.43
N ILE A 229 -18.03 -38.84 13.15
CA ILE A 229 -18.03 -40.15 12.48
C ILE A 229 -17.01 -41.10 13.15
N SER A 230 -15.80 -40.62 13.44
CA SER A 230 -14.77 -41.40 14.13
C SER A 230 -15.24 -41.86 15.50
N GLN A 231 -15.89 -40.99 16.28
CA GLN A 231 -16.46 -41.34 17.58
C GLN A 231 -17.57 -42.39 17.46
N ARG A 232 -18.48 -42.25 16.48
CA ARG A 232 -19.51 -43.27 16.20
C ARG A 232 -18.89 -44.63 15.87
N LYS A 233 -17.88 -44.68 15.00
CA LYS A 233 -17.15 -45.93 14.66
C LYS A 233 -16.47 -46.56 15.87
N LYS A 234 -15.87 -45.77 16.76
CA LYS A 234 -15.28 -46.27 18.02
C LYS A 234 -16.34 -46.90 18.93
N MET A 235 -17.49 -46.24 19.08
CA MET A 235 -18.61 -46.74 19.88
C MET A 235 -19.18 -48.04 19.32
N GLU A 236 -19.39 -48.12 18.00
CA GLU A 236 -19.82 -49.35 17.33
C GLU A 236 -18.79 -50.48 17.48
N SER A 237 -17.51 -50.17 17.34
CA SER A 237 -16.43 -51.14 17.53
C SER A 237 -16.39 -51.69 18.96
N LYS A 238 -16.63 -50.83 19.96
CA LYS A 238 -16.75 -51.24 21.36
C LYS A 238 -17.94 -52.17 21.57
N LYS A 239 -19.12 -51.80 21.05
CA LYS A 239 -20.32 -52.68 21.09
C LYS A 239 -20.07 -54.04 20.45
N LYS A 240 -19.38 -54.10 19.30
CA LYS A 240 -19.00 -55.36 18.65
C LYS A 240 -18.03 -56.20 19.49
N ARG A 241 -17.03 -55.58 20.13
CA ARG A 241 -16.10 -56.27 21.04
C ARG A 241 -16.84 -56.84 22.24
N ASP A 242 -17.68 -56.05 22.88
CA ASP A 242 -18.46 -56.45 24.04
C ASP A 242 -19.39 -57.63 23.69
N TYR A 243 -20.01 -57.60 22.50
CA TYR A 243 -20.80 -58.72 21.99
C TYR A 243 -19.99 -60.01 21.86
N ILE A 244 -18.79 -59.95 21.28
CA ILE A 244 -17.91 -61.12 21.11
C ILE A 244 -17.46 -61.67 22.48
N ILE A 245 -17.09 -60.78 23.40
CA ILE A 245 -16.68 -61.17 24.77
C ILE A 245 -17.84 -61.89 25.48
N ASN A 246 -19.05 -61.35 25.40
CA ASN A 246 -20.23 -61.95 26.00
C ASN A 246 -20.54 -63.33 25.39
N GLN A 247 -20.44 -63.48 24.07
CA GLN A 247 -20.61 -64.79 23.42
C GLN A 247 -19.58 -65.81 23.87
N ARG A 248 -18.30 -65.41 23.97
CA ARG A 248 -17.24 -66.28 24.50
C ARG A 248 -17.49 -66.68 25.95
N ALA A 249 -17.94 -65.76 26.80
CA ALA A 249 -18.28 -66.06 28.18
C ALA A 249 -19.45 -67.05 28.30
N ILE A 250 -20.49 -66.92 27.44
CA ILE A 250 -21.60 -67.88 27.38
C ILE A 250 -21.12 -69.27 26.94
N MET A 251 -20.24 -69.33 25.93
CA MET A 251 -19.66 -70.59 25.46
C MET A 251 -18.77 -71.26 26.51
N ALA A 252 -17.91 -70.49 27.20
CA ALA A 252 -17.09 -71.00 28.30
C ALA A 252 -17.94 -71.58 29.43
N LYS A 253 -19.02 -70.89 29.83
CA LYS A 253 -19.98 -71.41 30.82
C LYS A 253 -20.63 -72.73 30.38
N LYS A 254 -20.96 -72.88 29.09
CA LYS A 254 -21.50 -74.14 28.56
C LYS A 254 -20.47 -75.26 28.58
N GLU A 255 -19.20 -74.96 28.31
CA GLU A 255 -18.11 -75.94 28.39
C GLU A 255 -17.83 -76.36 29.83
N GLU A 256 -17.76 -75.42 30.77
CA GLU A 256 -17.66 -75.69 32.21
C GLU A 256 -18.80 -76.63 32.67
N GLN A 257 -20.04 -76.36 32.25
CA GLN A 257 -21.17 -77.24 32.55
C GLN A 257 -21.01 -78.64 31.96
N LYS A 258 -20.46 -78.79 30.75
CA LYS A 258 -20.18 -80.10 30.16
C LYS A 258 -19.11 -80.86 30.97
N ILE A 259 -18.04 -80.18 31.36
CA ILE A 259 -16.96 -80.75 32.17
C ILE A 259 -17.52 -81.21 33.52
N LEU A 260 -18.31 -80.36 34.18
CA LEU A 260 -18.97 -80.70 35.45
C LEU A 260 -19.89 -81.92 35.31
N ASN A 261 -20.69 -81.97 34.24
CA ASN A 261 -21.56 -83.11 33.95
C ASN A 261 -20.77 -84.40 33.70
N THR A 262 -19.61 -84.33 33.03
CA THR A 262 -18.74 -85.51 32.86
C THR A 262 -18.10 -85.98 34.16
N LEU A 263 -17.68 -85.06 35.03
CA LEU A 263 -17.18 -85.35 36.37
C LEU A 263 -18.25 -86.03 37.23
N ASN A 264 -19.49 -85.54 37.20
CA ASN A 264 -20.60 -86.16 37.92
C ASN A 264 -20.87 -87.60 37.45
N LYS A 265 -20.87 -87.84 36.13
CA LYS A 265 -21.01 -89.21 35.58
C LYS A 265 -19.86 -90.13 36.00
N TRP A 266 -18.64 -89.61 36.05
CA TRP A 266 -17.49 -90.35 36.57
C TRP A 266 -17.65 -90.67 38.05
N HIS A 267 -18.08 -89.70 38.85
CA HIS A 267 -18.32 -89.89 40.28
C HIS A 267 -19.39 -90.95 40.56
N GLU A 268 -20.51 -90.93 39.82
CA GLU A 268 -21.56 -91.98 39.92
C GLU A 268 -21.01 -93.37 39.58
N ARG A 269 -20.23 -93.48 38.50
CA ARG A 269 -19.60 -94.74 38.09
C ARG A 269 -18.63 -95.25 39.14
N ASP A 270 -17.86 -94.37 39.74
CA ASP A 270 -16.88 -94.71 40.77
C ASP A 270 -17.57 -95.16 42.08
N CYS A 271 -18.69 -94.53 42.43
CA CYS A 271 -19.56 -94.95 43.53
C CYS A 271 -20.11 -96.37 43.33
N LEU A 272 -20.56 -96.69 42.11
CA LEU A 272 -21.03 -98.03 41.74
C LEU A 272 -19.92 -99.07 41.87
N LEU A 273 -18.71 -98.77 41.38
CA LEU A 273 -17.56 -99.68 41.48
C LEU A 273 -17.17 -99.97 42.94
N ARG A 274 -17.25 -98.98 43.84
CA ARG A 274 -17.00 -99.20 45.28
C ARG A 274 -18.01 -100.16 45.89
N LYS A 275 -19.31 -99.96 45.63
CA LYS A 275 -20.38 -100.87 46.10
C LYS A 275 -20.17 -102.31 45.62
N THR A 276 -19.79 -102.50 44.35
CA THR A 276 -19.52 -103.84 43.79
C THR A 276 -18.30 -104.50 44.44
N LYS A 277 -17.23 -103.75 44.71
CA LYS A 277 -16.04 -104.26 45.40
C LYS A 277 -16.35 -104.72 46.82
N GLU A 278 -17.14 -103.95 47.57
CA GLU A 278 -17.57 -104.31 48.93
C GLU A 278 -18.39 -105.60 48.95
N GLN A 279 -19.33 -105.75 48.02
CA GLN A 279 -20.13 -106.97 47.88
C GLN A 279 -19.27 -108.21 47.56
N ASN A 280 -18.23 -108.06 46.74
CA ASN A 280 -17.32 -109.15 46.43
C ASN A 280 -16.41 -109.54 47.62
N LEU A 281 -15.96 -108.57 48.42
CA LEU A 281 -15.17 -108.83 49.63
C LEU A 281 -15.97 -109.60 50.68
N LEU A 282 -17.25 -109.26 50.89
CA LEU A 282 -18.12 -110.02 51.78
C LEU A 282 -18.28 -111.49 51.35
N LYS A 283 -18.45 -111.74 50.05
CA LYS A 283 -18.57 -113.11 49.50
C LYS A 283 -17.30 -113.94 49.75
N ILE A 284 -16.12 -113.33 49.55
CA ILE A 284 -14.84 -114.01 49.80
C ILE A 284 -14.68 -114.37 51.29
N HIS A 285 -15.06 -113.47 52.20
CA HIS A 285 -14.95 -113.74 53.63
C HIS A 285 -15.85 -114.90 54.07
N ASN A 286 -17.10 -114.94 53.62
CA ASN A 286 -18.03 -115.99 54.00
C ASN A 286 -17.58 -117.38 53.52
N ASN A 287 -17.06 -117.48 52.29
CA ASN A 287 -16.53 -118.73 51.76
C ASN A 287 -15.30 -119.25 52.54
N LYS A 288 -14.45 -118.35 53.06
CA LYS A 288 -13.30 -118.76 53.89
C LYS A 288 -13.70 -119.32 55.26
N LYS A 289 -14.78 -118.79 55.88
CA LYS A 289 -15.29 -119.31 57.17
C LYS A 289 -15.83 -120.73 57.03
N ALA A 290 -16.63 -121.00 56.00
CA ALA A 290 -17.22 -122.31 55.75
C ALA A 290 -16.14 -123.41 55.57
N LEU A 291 -15.04 -123.09 54.90
CA LEU A 291 -13.94 -124.04 54.66
C LEU A 291 -13.18 -124.41 55.95
N GLN A 292 -13.09 -123.47 56.91
CA GLN A 292 -12.43 -123.72 58.19
C GLN A 292 -13.26 -124.62 59.12
N GLU A 293 -14.58 -124.47 59.12
CA GLU A 293 -15.49 -125.30 59.91
C GLU A 293 -15.45 -126.76 59.44
N GLU A 294 -15.44 -127.00 58.12
CA GLU A 294 -15.37 -128.34 57.53
C GLU A 294 -14.05 -129.08 57.83
N GLN A 295 -12.95 -128.34 58.03
CA GLN A 295 -11.64 -128.93 58.37
C GLN A 295 -11.56 -129.38 59.85
N ILE A 296 -12.15 -128.63 60.77
CA ILE A 296 -12.17 -128.97 62.21
C ILE A 296 -12.99 -130.25 62.44
N GLU A 297 -14.10 -130.41 61.73
CA GLU A 297 -15.01 -131.55 61.87
C GLU A 297 -14.34 -132.88 61.44
N LYS A 298 -13.54 -132.84 60.37
CA LYS A 298 -12.76 -134.00 59.89
C LYS A 298 -11.67 -134.44 60.87
N GLU A 299 -10.99 -133.51 61.53
CA GLU A 299 -9.92 -133.85 62.49
C GLU A 299 -10.45 -134.53 63.76
N LEU A 300 -11.62 -134.11 64.26
CA LEU A 300 -12.26 -134.73 65.43
C LEU A 300 -12.62 -136.20 65.17
N LEU A 301 -13.16 -136.47 63.98
CA LEU A 301 -13.61 -137.81 63.59
C LEU A 301 -12.45 -138.82 63.47
N VAL A 302 -11.27 -138.36 63.02
CA VAL A 302 -10.05 -139.18 62.93
C VAL A 302 -9.50 -139.54 64.32
N LYS A 303 -9.57 -138.62 65.29
CA LYS A 303 -9.10 -138.88 66.67
C LYS A 303 -9.91 -139.96 67.37
N GLU A 304 -11.24 -139.94 67.24
CA GLU A 304 -12.11 -140.96 67.85
C GLU A 304 -11.82 -142.37 67.30
N TYR A 305 -11.55 -142.48 66.00
CA TYR A 305 -11.26 -143.76 65.37
C TYR A 305 -9.93 -144.37 65.84
N ALA A 306 -8.91 -143.52 66.05
CA ALA A 306 -7.59 -143.93 66.51
C ALA A 306 -7.62 -144.49 67.95
N GLU A 307 -8.41 -143.91 68.85
CA GLU A 307 -8.54 -144.41 70.23
C GLU A 307 -9.19 -145.81 70.29
N LYS A 308 -10.21 -146.05 69.46
CA LYS A 308 -10.88 -147.36 69.36
C LYS A 308 -9.92 -148.48 68.97
N ILE A 309 -9.05 -148.22 67.98
CA ILE A 309 -8.05 -149.19 67.52
C ILE A 309 -7.07 -149.51 68.66
N LYS A 310 -6.59 -148.50 69.38
CA LYS A 310 -5.60 -148.65 70.47
C LYS A 310 -6.13 -149.51 71.63
N LYS A 311 -7.39 -149.32 72.03
CA LYS A 311 -8.06 -150.15 73.04
C LYS A 311 -8.22 -151.61 72.59
N SER A 312 -8.58 -151.84 71.32
CA SER A 312 -8.73 -153.19 70.79
C SER A 312 -7.41 -153.97 70.81
N PHE A 313 -6.29 -153.28 70.55
CA PHE A 313 -4.96 -153.88 70.47
C PHE A 313 -4.40 -154.26 71.84
N LEU A 314 -4.57 -153.39 72.85
CA LEU A 314 -4.12 -153.67 74.23
C LEU A 314 -4.78 -154.93 74.81
N ASN A 315 -6.11 -155.05 74.64
CA ASN A 315 -6.87 -156.21 75.12
C ASN A 315 -6.42 -157.52 74.46
N LYS A 316 -6.05 -157.48 73.17
CA LYS A 316 -5.57 -158.65 72.43
C LYS A 316 -4.18 -159.08 72.91
N TYR A 317 -3.33 -158.13 73.29
CA TYR A 317 -1.98 -158.38 73.77
C TYR A 317 -1.96 -159.00 75.18
N GLN A 318 -2.82 -158.53 76.09
CA GLN A 318 -2.92 -159.09 77.45
C GLN A 318 -3.41 -160.56 77.45
N ARG A 319 -4.38 -160.92 76.60
CA ARG A 319 -4.80 -162.33 76.44
C ARG A 319 -3.66 -163.24 76.01
N LYS A 320 -2.81 -162.76 75.09
CA LYS A 320 -1.66 -163.53 74.57
C LYS A 320 -0.59 -163.77 75.65
N LEU A 321 -0.39 -162.82 76.55
CA LEU A 321 0.54 -162.95 77.67
C LEU A 321 0.06 -164.00 78.70
N GLU A 322 -1.24 -164.09 78.97
CA GLU A 322 -1.79 -165.10 79.87
C GLU A 322 -1.75 -166.51 79.30
N GLU A 323 -2.01 -166.68 78.00
CA GLU A 323 -1.89 -167.98 77.31
C GLU A 323 -0.46 -168.53 77.35
N ASN A 324 0.53 -167.65 77.18
CA ASN A 324 1.95 -168.05 77.22
C ASN A 324 2.40 -168.44 78.64
N LYS A 325 1.90 -167.77 79.69
CA LYS A 325 2.15 -168.19 81.08
C LYS A 325 1.53 -169.55 81.43
N LYS A 326 0.38 -169.90 80.82
CA LYS A 326 -0.23 -171.23 80.98
C LYS A 326 0.57 -172.33 80.25
N LYS A 327 1.15 -172.04 79.08
CA LYS A 327 2.01 -173.00 78.35
C LYS A 327 3.34 -173.28 79.05
N SER A 328 3.96 -172.27 79.67
CA SER A 328 5.19 -172.48 80.46
C SER A 328 5.00 -173.37 81.70
N LEU A 329 3.77 -173.51 82.20
CA LEU A 329 3.47 -174.37 83.35
C LEU A 329 3.21 -175.86 82.97
N LEU A 330 2.96 -176.17 81.69
CA LEU A 330 2.50 -177.50 81.27
C LEU A 330 3.64 -178.46 80.87
N LEU A 331 4.84 -177.97 80.57
CA LEU A 331 5.98 -178.80 80.14
C LEU A 331 6.99 -179.09 81.27
N LEU A 332 6.75 -178.57 82.47
CA LEU A 332 7.48 -178.82 83.72
C LEU A 332 6.93 -180.04 84.51
N LYS A 333 6.18 -180.95 83.86
CA LYS A 333 5.40 -182.03 84.54
C LYS A 333 5.51 -183.46 83.97
N LYS A 334 6.50 -183.77 83.14
CA LYS A 334 6.86 -185.17 82.80
C LYS A 334 8.37 -185.31 82.68
N ASP A 335 9.06 -185.22 83.80
CA ASP A 335 9.84 -186.34 84.35
C ASP A 335 9.18 -187.73 84.30
N ASP A 336 10.09 -188.71 84.22
CA ASP A 336 10.13 -189.95 84.99
C ASP A 336 9.87 -191.33 84.33
N PRO A 337 10.56 -192.39 84.84
CA PRO A 337 11.24 -193.43 84.08
C PRO A 337 10.69 -194.84 84.38
N TYR A 338 11.22 -195.88 83.72
CA TYR A 338 10.91 -197.32 83.85
C TYR A 338 9.51 -197.81 83.42
N THR A 339 9.43 -198.64 82.37
CA THR A 339 9.03 -200.09 82.40
C THR A 339 8.95 -200.72 81.00
N LEU A 340 9.52 -201.94 80.90
CA LEU A 340 9.38 -203.06 79.93
C LEU A 340 9.70 -202.85 78.44
#